data_AF-A3Z219-F1
#
_entry.id   AF-A3Z219-F1
#
_cell.length_a   1.000
_cell.length_b   1.000
_cell.length_c   1.000
_cell.angle_alpha   90.00
_cell.angle_beta   90.00
_cell.angle_gamma   90.00
#
_symmetry.space_group_name_H-M   'P 1'
#
loop_
_entity.id
_entity.type
_entity.pdbx_description
1 polymer ?
#
loop_
_entity_poly.entity_id
_entity_poly.type
_entity_poly.pdbx_seq_one_letter_code
_entity_poly.pdbx_strand_id
1 'polypeptide(L)'
;MYRRKEGNQLSFDDFFLPFGGKLSGDNRWVKLADLIPWDELEHHYASQFSKGFGAPAKPFRMALGALIIKERLQVTDEELVEQIKENPYLQFFLGLEGFQFEAPFDPSMMVYFRRRLPEKTINDCNERIVRHGKQQIAQNKQGDNDDPDDGDGSVPAALERPSQDAKAPKRHQGILLIDATCVPSDIRYPTDLSLLNEARETTEKLIDEMHKQVRDVFGHKPRTNRRQARR
;
A
#
# COMPACT_ATOMS: atom_id res chain seq x y z
N MET A 1 -19.95 3.81 -20.25
CA MET A 1 -20.91 4.37 -19.27
C MET A 1 -20.29 4.45 -17.88
N TYR A 2 -20.45 5.57 -17.19
CA TYR A 2 -20.16 5.66 -15.76
C TYR A 2 -21.39 6.16 -15.00
N ARG A 3 -21.84 5.39 -14.00
CA ARG A 3 -22.96 5.78 -13.15
C ARG A 3 -22.39 6.27 -11.84
N ARG A 4 -22.22 7.59 -11.73
CA ARG A 4 -21.88 8.21 -10.45
C ARG A 4 -23.06 8.00 -9.50
N LYS A 5 -22.80 7.44 -8.32
CA LYS A 5 -23.72 7.61 -7.19
C LYS A 5 -23.42 8.98 -6.60
N GLU A 6 -24.42 9.85 -6.55
CA GLU A 6 -24.29 11.22 -6.01
C GLU A 6 -24.35 11.28 -4.48
N GLY A 7 -24.35 10.12 -3.81
CA GLY A 7 -24.25 10.05 -2.35
C GLY A 7 -22.80 9.92 -1.92
N ASN A 8 -22.42 10.68 -0.88
CA ASN A 8 -21.24 10.37 -0.09
C ASN A 8 -21.36 8.92 0.41
N GLN A 9 -20.22 8.25 0.58
CA GLN A 9 -20.22 6.95 1.25
C GLN A 9 -20.97 7.05 2.58
N LEU A 10 -21.79 6.03 2.88
CA LEU A 10 -22.40 5.87 4.21
C LEU A 10 -21.33 6.03 5.30
N SER A 11 -21.71 6.65 6.42
CA SER A 11 -20.80 6.67 7.57
C SER A 11 -20.47 5.23 7.98
N PHE A 12 -19.32 5.03 8.61
CA PHE A 12 -18.95 3.69 9.07
C PHE A 12 -19.99 3.08 10.01
N ASP A 13 -20.65 3.93 10.81
CA ASP A 13 -21.72 3.51 11.73
C ASP A 13 -22.98 3.04 11.01
N ASP A 14 -23.20 3.49 9.77
CA ASP A 14 -24.33 3.11 8.92
C ASP A 14 -24.05 1.86 8.07
N PHE A 15 -22.85 1.27 8.15
CA PHE A 15 -22.50 0.07 7.38
C PHE A 15 -23.35 -1.13 7.82
N PHE A 16 -24.19 -1.64 6.92
CA PHE A 16 -25.18 -2.66 7.25
C PHE A 16 -24.55 -4.05 7.51
N LEU A 17 -24.93 -4.69 8.62
CA LEU A 17 -24.52 -6.04 9.00
C LEU A 17 -25.75 -6.94 9.21
N PRO A 18 -25.92 -8.03 8.45
CA PRO A 18 -27.14 -8.85 8.50
C PRO A 18 -27.29 -9.68 9.78
N PHE A 19 -26.21 -9.91 10.53
CA PHE A 19 -26.19 -10.71 11.77
C PHE A 19 -26.22 -9.86 13.04
N GLY A 20 -26.36 -8.53 12.92
CA GLY A 20 -26.31 -7.58 14.04
C GLY A 20 -24.90 -7.36 14.59
N GLY A 21 -24.76 -6.40 15.50
CA GLY A 21 -23.48 -6.00 16.09
C GLY A 21 -22.91 -4.70 15.50
N LYS A 22 -21.73 -4.30 15.99
CA LYS A 22 -20.99 -3.12 15.53
C LYS A 22 -19.57 -3.52 15.15
N LEU A 23 -19.03 -2.90 14.10
CA LEU A 23 -17.61 -3.00 13.78
C LEU A 23 -16.83 -1.94 14.56
N SER A 24 -15.54 -2.18 14.79
CA SER A 24 -14.69 -1.21 15.47
C SER A 24 -14.19 -0.16 14.49
N GLY A 25 -14.47 1.12 14.77
CA GLY A 25 -13.94 2.24 13.99
C GLY A 25 -12.42 2.37 14.09
N ASP A 26 -11.81 1.74 15.09
CA ASP A 26 -10.35 1.75 15.27
C ASP A 26 -9.58 0.87 14.27
N ASN A 27 -10.29 0.12 13.42
CA ASN A 27 -9.69 -0.76 12.44
C ASN A 27 -8.85 0.01 11.41
N ARG A 28 -7.71 -0.58 11.04
CA ARG A 28 -6.76 -0.01 10.06
C ARG A 28 -7.39 0.38 8.72
N TRP A 29 -8.38 -0.38 8.24
CA TRP A 29 -9.04 -0.13 6.96
C TRP A 29 -10.05 1.00 7.05
N VAL A 30 -10.70 1.16 8.20
CA VAL A 30 -11.63 2.27 8.47
C VAL A 30 -10.84 3.58 8.51
N LYS A 31 -9.78 3.63 9.33
CA LYS A 31 -8.86 4.78 9.38
C LYS A 31 -8.27 5.12 8.02
N LEU A 32 -7.90 4.10 7.23
CA LEU A 32 -7.37 4.32 5.88
C LEU A 32 -8.44 4.88 4.93
N ALA A 33 -9.71 4.45 5.06
CA ALA A 33 -10.81 4.98 4.27
C ALA A 33 -11.00 6.48 4.52
N ASP A 34 -10.91 6.92 5.78
CA ASP A 34 -11.13 8.33 6.17
C ASP A 34 -10.01 9.26 5.70
N LEU A 35 -8.79 8.74 5.54
CA LEU A 35 -7.64 9.53 5.09
C LEU A 35 -7.66 9.83 3.59
N ILE A 36 -8.32 8.98 2.79
CA ILE A 36 -8.33 9.08 1.34
C ILE A 36 -9.47 10.02 0.90
N PRO A 37 -9.21 11.10 0.14
CA PRO A 37 -10.25 12.01 -0.34
C PRO A 37 -11.02 11.39 -1.53
N TRP A 38 -11.85 10.38 -1.25
CA TRP A 38 -12.54 9.58 -2.27
C TRP A 38 -13.36 10.43 -3.25
N ASP A 39 -14.10 11.43 -2.77
CA ASP A 39 -14.98 12.24 -3.60
C ASP A 39 -14.22 13.08 -4.64
N GLU A 40 -13.07 13.65 -4.24
CA GLU A 40 -12.20 14.40 -5.15
C GLU A 40 -11.65 13.49 -6.26
N LEU A 41 -11.19 12.29 -5.88
CA LEU A 41 -10.59 11.34 -6.82
C LEU A 41 -11.64 10.73 -7.76
N GLU A 42 -12.82 10.41 -7.24
CA GLU A 42 -13.98 9.90 -7.99
C GLU A 42 -14.43 10.90 -9.06
N HIS A 43 -14.45 12.20 -8.75
CA HIS A 43 -14.78 13.26 -9.70
C HIS A 43 -13.84 13.28 -10.91
N HIS A 44 -12.53 13.23 -10.66
CA HIS A 44 -11.53 13.23 -11.73
C HIS A 44 -11.66 11.98 -12.59
N TYR A 45 -11.86 10.83 -11.97
CA TYR A 45 -12.04 9.57 -12.70
C TYR A 45 -13.32 9.52 -13.54
N ALA A 46 -14.45 9.97 -12.99
CA ALA A 46 -15.74 10.00 -13.68
C ALA A 46 -15.69 10.84 -14.97
N SER A 47 -14.90 11.92 -14.97
CA SER A 47 -14.73 12.80 -16.13
C SER A 47 -14.13 12.10 -17.36
N GLN A 48 -13.44 10.99 -17.16
CA GLN A 48 -12.79 10.20 -18.23
C GLN A 48 -13.79 9.30 -18.98
N PHE A 49 -15.04 9.21 -18.53
CA PHE A 49 -16.05 8.32 -19.11
C PHE A 49 -17.08 9.07 -19.95
N SER A 50 -17.38 8.52 -21.12
CA SER A 50 -18.51 8.99 -21.93
C SER A 50 -19.85 8.69 -21.25
N LYS A 51 -20.75 9.67 -21.33
CA LYS A 51 -22.16 9.54 -20.94
C LYS A 51 -22.89 8.78 -22.06
N GLY A 52 -23.19 7.49 -21.89
CA GLY A 52 -23.85 6.69 -22.94
C GLY A 52 -23.77 5.15 -22.75
N PHE A 53 -24.31 4.42 -23.73
CA PHE A 53 -24.57 2.96 -23.77
C PHE A 53 -23.38 2.07 -23.35
N GLY A 54 -23.71 0.90 -22.79
CA GLY A 54 -22.77 -0.13 -22.33
C GLY A 54 -22.94 -0.48 -20.85
N ALA A 55 -22.26 -1.54 -20.40
CA ALA A 55 -22.27 -1.93 -18.99
C ALA A 55 -21.68 -0.80 -18.12
N PRO A 56 -22.32 -0.45 -16.98
CA PRO A 56 -21.81 0.57 -16.09
C PRO A 56 -20.49 0.12 -15.49
N ALA A 57 -19.48 0.98 -15.58
CA ALA A 57 -18.20 0.70 -14.95
C ALA A 57 -18.33 0.67 -13.42
N LYS A 58 -17.53 -0.16 -12.76
CA LYS A 58 -17.45 -0.19 -11.29
C LYS A 58 -16.93 1.16 -10.75
N PRO A 59 -17.35 1.56 -9.53
CA PRO A 59 -16.93 2.81 -8.89
C PRO A 59 -15.41 2.93 -8.76
N PHE A 60 -14.88 4.16 -8.71
CA PHE A 60 -13.45 4.41 -8.59
C PHE A 60 -12.93 3.87 -7.27
N ARG A 61 -13.64 4.14 -6.17
CA ARG A 61 -13.30 3.64 -4.83
C ARG A 61 -13.12 2.12 -4.79
N MET A 62 -13.95 1.37 -5.51
CA MET A 62 -13.81 -0.08 -5.63
C MET A 62 -12.55 -0.47 -6.41
N ALA A 63 -12.29 0.19 -7.55
CA ALA A 63 -11.13 -0.12 -8.38
C ALA A 63 -9.80 0.23 -7.68
N LEU A 64 -9.67 1.46 -7.16
CA LEU A 64 -8.48 1.91 -6.45
C LEU A 64 -8.34 1.17 -5.11
N GLY A 65 -9.43 0.99 -4.38
CA GLY A 65 -9.43 0.28 -3.10
C GLY A 65 -8.97 -1.17 -3.26
N ALA A 66 -9.40 -1.87 -4.30
CA ALA A 66 -8.95 -3.24 -4.57
C ALA A 66 -7.44 -3.30 -4.86
N LEU A 67 -6.90 -2.34 -5.62
CA LEU A 67 -5.44 -2.25 -5.86
C LEU A 67 -4.67 -1.97 -4.57
N ILE A 68 -5.17 -1.09 -3.70
CA ILE A 68 -4.56 -0.79 -2.40
C ILE A 68 -4.57 -2.03 -1.50
N ILE A 69 -5.69 -2.74 -1.41
CA ILE A 69 -5.80 -3.96 -0.60
C ILE A 69 -4.82 -5.01 -1.12
N LYS A 70 -4.77 -5.22 -2.43
CA LYS A 70 -3.85 -6.18 -3.06
C LYS A 70 -2.40 -5.88 -2.69
N GLU A 71 -1.97 -4.62 -2.84
CA GLU A 71 -0.59 -4.22 -2.55
C GLU A 71 -0.27 -4.30 -1.05
N ARG A 72 -1.23 -4.03 -0.17
CA ARG A 72 -1.05 -4.12 1.28
C ARG A 72 -0.97 -5.56 1.78
N LEU A 73 -1.73 -6.47 1.18
CA LEU A 73 -1.80 -7.87 1.61
C LEU A 73 -0.86 -8.79 0.82
N GLN A 74 -0.34 -8.34 -0.33
CA GLN A 74 0.58 -9.10 -1.19
C GLN A 74 -0.01 -10.47 -1.60
N VAL A 75 -1.27 -10.47 -2.01
CA VAL A 75 -2.04 -11.65 -2.40
C VAL A 75 -2.31 -11.70 -3.91
N THR A 76 -2.74 -12.86 -4.42
CA THR A 76 -3.17 -13.02 -5.81
C THR A 76 -4.50 -12.30 -6.08
N ASP A 77 -4.88 -12.16 -7.36
CA ASP A 77 -6.15 -11.52 -7.71
C ASP A 77 -7.36 -12.36 -7.25
N GLU A 78 -7.23 -13.68 -7.28
CA GLU A 78 -8.26 -14.62 -6.82
C GLU A 78 -8.41 -14.58 -5.29
N GLU A 79 -7.28 -14.65 -4.57
CA GLU A 79 -7.28 -14.61 -3.10
C GLU A 79 -7.80 -13.27 -2.58
N LEU A 80 -7.47 -12.16 -3.24
CA LEU A 80 -8.00 -10.84 -2.91
C LEU A 80 -9.54 -10.84 -2.88
N VAL A 81 -10.18 -11.48 -3.86
CA VAL A 81 -11.65 -11.49 -3.95
C VAL A 81 -12.27 -12.30 -2.83
N GLU A 82 -11.69 -13.45 -2.47
CA GLU A 82 -12.16 -14.23 -1.31
C GLU A 82 -11.94 -13.47 0.01
N GLN A 83 -10.78 -12.82 0.19
CA GLN A 83 -10.53 -11.97 1.37
C GLN A 83 -11.56 -10.84 1.50
N ILE A 84 -11.92 -10.19 0.39
CA ILE A 84 -12.95 -9.14 0.38
C ILE A 84 -14.33 -9.73 0.74
N LYS A 85 -14.66 -10.90 0.20
CA LYS A 85 -15.93 -11.58 0.45
C LYS A 85 -16.09 -11.98 1.93
N GLU A 86 -15.00 -12.39 2.57
CA GLU A 86 -15.01 -12.84 3.96
C GLU A 86 -14.94 -11.69 4.98
N ASN A 87 -14.44 -10.51 4.58
CA ASN A 87 -14.09 -9.45 5.52
C ASN A 87 -14.95 -8.17 5.39
N PRO A 88 -15.78 -7.83 6.39
CA PRO A 88 -16.64 -6.64 6.34
C PRO A 88 -15.85 -5.32 6.31
N TYR A 89 -14.65 -5.25 6.90
CA TYR A 89 -13.83 -4.04 6.86
C TYR A 89 -13.30 -3.76 5.45
N LEU A 90 -12.97 -4.80 4.69
CA LEU A 90 -12.54 -4.64 3.28
C LEU A 90 -13.71 -4.21 2.41
N GLN A 91 -14.90 -4.75 2.65
CA GLN A 91 -16.13 -4.34 1.94
C GLN A 91 -16.47 -2.87 2.20
N PHE A 92 -16.40 -2.41 3.45
CA PHE A 92 -16.54 -1.00 3.79
C PHE A 92 -15.48 -0.14 3.11
N PHE A 93 -14.21 -0.56 3.15
CA PHE A 93 -13.11 0.18 2.50
C PHE A 93 -13.36 0.37 1.00
N LEU A 94 -13.89 -0.65 0.31
CA LEU A 94 -14.24 -0.59 -1.11
C LEU A 94 -15.47 0.28 -1.43
N GLY A 95 -16.18 0.74 -0.40
CA GLY A 95 -17.36 1.58 -0.54
C GLY A 95 -18.67 0.82 -0.75
N LEU A 96 -18.77 -0.41 -0.23
CA LEU A 96 -20.05 -1.13 -0.18
C LEU A 96 -20.93 -0.55 0.94
N GLU A 97 -22.24 -0.58 0.73
CA GLU A 97 -23.22 -0.03 1.68
C GLU A 97 -23.48 -0.97 2.87
N GLY A 98 -23.18 -2.25 2.69
CA GLY A 98 -23.34 -3.28 3.72
C GLY A 98 -22.55 -4.52 3.37
N PHE A 99 -22.46 -5.41 4.35
CA PHE A 99 -21.83 -6.71 4.19
C PHE A 99 -22.68 -7.61 3.29
N GLN A 100 -22.03 -8.17 2.27
CA GLN A 100 -22.60 -9.13 1.35
C GLN A 100 -21.71 -10.39 1.30
N PHE A 101 -22.33 -11.55 1.16
CA PHE A 101 -21.63 -12.84 1.03
C PHE A 101 -21.14 -13.13 -0.39
N GLU A 102 -21.56 -12.33 -1.36
CA GLU A 102 -21.17 -12.46 -2.76
C GLU A 102 -19.94 -11.60 -3.08
N ALA A 103 -19.10 -12.13 -3.96
CA ALA A 103 -17.94 -11.41 -4.47
C ALA A 103 -18.38 -10.12 -5.18
N PRO A 104 -17.81 -8.94 -4.83
CA PRO A 104 -18.23 -7.67 -5.45
C PRO A 104 -17.87 -7.56 -6.93
N PHE A 105 -16.90 -8.35 -7.38
CA PHE A 105 -16.46 -8.47 -8.77
C PHE A 105 -15.71 -9.79 -9.00
N ASP A 106 -15.62 -10.21 -10.27
CA ASP A 106 -14.81 -11.34 -10.70
C ASP A 106 -13.30 -11.00 -10.67
N PRO A 107 -12.40 -11.92 -10.29
CA PRO A 107 -10.95 -11.66 -10.25
C PRO A 107 -10.38 -11.08 -11.54
N SER A 108 -10.92 -11.44 -12.71
CA SER A 108 -10.50 -10.88 -14.00
C SER A 108 -10.64 -9.36 -14.07
N MET A 109 -11.54 -8.75 -13.26
CA MET A 109 -11.71 -7.30 -13.16
C MET A 109 -10.44 -6.58 -12.70
N MET A 110 -9.55 -7.24 -11.96
CA MET A 110 -8.27 -6.67 -11.54
C MET A 110 -7.36 -6.31 -12.71
N VAL A 111 -7.45 -7.03 -13.83
CA VAL A 111 -6.74 -6.69 -15.08
C VAL A 111 -7.28 -5.37 -15.63
N TYR A 112 -8.61 -5.20 -15.64
CA TYR A 112 -9.26 -3.98 -16.12
C TYR A 112 -8.99 -2.79 -15.21
N PHE A 113 -8.96 -2.98 -13.88
CA PHE A 113 -8.62 -1.92 -12.93
C PHE A 113 -7.20 -1.42 -13.13
N ARG A 114 -6.20 -2.32 -13.26
CA ARG A 114 -4.81 -1.93 -13.56
C ARG A 114 -4.67 -1.18 -14.88
N ARG A 115 -5.39 -1.61 -15.92
CA ARG A 115 -5.37 -0.91 -17.22
C ARG A 115 -6.00 0.47 -17.15
N ARG A 116 -7.04 0.63 -16.34
CA ARG A 116 -7.80 1.87 -16.19
C ARG A 116 -7.13 2.86 -15.24
N LEU A 117 -6.32 2.35 -14.31
CA LEU A 117 -5.53 3.12 -13.35
C LEU A 117 -4.04 2.90 -13.63
N PRO A 118 -3.50 3.51 -14.71
CA PRO A 118 -2.08 3.43 -14.99
C PRO A 118 -1.28 4.14 -13.90
N GLU A 119 0.01 3.87 -13.86
CA GLU A 119 0.96 4.43 -12.88
C GLU A 119 0.84 5.96 -12.72
N LYS A 120 0.68 6.69 -13.83
CA LYS A 120 0.49 8.16 -13.79
C LYS A 120 -0.73 8.57 -12.97
N THR A 121 -1.86 7.87 -13.14
CA THR A 121 -3.09 8.13 -12.40
C THR A 121 -2.93 7.75 -10.94
N ILE A 122 -2.26 6.63 -10.64
CA ILE A 122 -1.98 6.21 -9.26
C ILE A 122 -1.09 7.22 -8.55
N ASN A 123 -0.05 7.73 -9.22
CA ASN A 123 0.85 8.74 -8.67
C ASN A 123 0.13 10.06 -8.40
N ASP A 124 -0.73 10.53 -9.32
CA ASP A 124 -1.57 11.71 -9.09
C ASP A 124 -2.52 11.51 -7.89
N CYS A 125 -3.11 10.32 -7.75
CA CYS A 125 -3.92 9.98 -6.57
C CYS A 125 -3.10 10.06 -5.28
N ASN A 126 -1.88 9.49 -5.29
CA ASN A 126 -0.98 9.53 -4.14
C ASN A 126 -0.60 10.97 -3.75
N GLU A 127 -0.29 11.83 -4.72
CA GLU A 127 0.02 13.24 -4.46
C GLU A 127 -1.16 13.97 -3.81
N ARG A 128 -2.39 13.72 -4.28
CA ARG A 128 -3.60 14.30 -3.70
C ARG A 128 -3.88 13.78 -2.29
N ILE A 129 -3.72 12.48 -2.05
CA ILE A 129 -3.85 11.89 -0.71
C ILE A 129 -2.85 12.54 0.26
N VAL A 130 -1.58 12.69 -0.14
CA VAL A 130 -0.55 13.34 0.69
C VAL A 130 -0.88 14.81 0.94
N ARG A 131 -1.35 15.54 -0.09
CA ARG A 131 -1.76 16.94 0.05
C ARG A 131 -2.91 17.09 1.05
N HIS A 132 -3.93 16.25 0.93
CA HIS A 132 -5.08 16.23 1.83
C HIS A 132 -4.67 15.91 3.28
N GLY A 133 -3.85 14.87 3.48
CA GLY A 133 -3.34 14.52 4.80
C GLY A 133 -2.51 15.64 5.45
N LYS A 134 -1.66 16.34 4.69
CA LYS A 134 -0.90 17.50 5.20
C LYS A 134 -1.82 18.65 5.64
N GLN A 135 -2.90 18.90 4.90
CA GLN A 135 -3.87 19.95 5.24
C GLN A 135 -4.62 19.61 6.53
N GLN A 136 -5.08 18.35 6.70
CA GLN A 136 -5.71 17.89 7.94
C GLN A 136 -4.79 18.04 9.16
N ILE A 137 -3.51 17.67 9.01
CA ILE A 137 -2.51 17.82 10.10
C ILE A 137 -2.28 19.30 10.45
N ALA A 138 -2.23 20.18 9.45
CA ALA A 138 -2.06 21.61 9.69
C ALA A 138 -3.28 22.23 10.41
N GLN A 139 -4.50 21.83 10.04
CA GLN A 139 -5.74 22.28 10.68
C GLN A 139 -5.82 21.81 12.13
N ASN A 140 -5.51 20.54 12.41
CA ASN A 140 -5.50 20.02 13.78
C ASN A 140 -4.45 20.69 14.69
N LYS A 141 -3.34 21.22 14.13
CA LYS A 141 -2.34 21.97 14.91
C LYS A 141 -2.76 23.40 15.25
N GLN A 142 -3.73 23.98 14.54
CA GLN A 142 -4.23 25.33 14.82
C GLN A 142 -5.32 25.35 15.88
N GLY A 143 -6.01 24.24 16.14
CA GLY A 143 -7.07 24.15 17.16
C GLY A 143 -6.60 23.98 18.61
N ASP A 144 -5.29 23.97 18.87
CA ASP A 144 -4.69 23.68 20.19
C ASP A 144 -4.02 24.93 20.82
N ASN A 145 -4.29 26.14 20.30
CA ASN A 145 -3.63 27.40 20.74
C ASN A 145 -4.57 28.52 21.21
N ASP A 146 -5.86 28.27 21.40
CA ASP A 146 -6.80 29.29 21.91
C ASP A 146 -7.33 28.92 23.31
N ASP A 147 -6.46 28.99 24.32
CA ASP A 147 -6.87 29.22 25.71
C ASP A 147 -6.48 30.67 26.08
N PRO A 148 -7.44 31.59 26.28
CA PRO A 148 -7.18 32.87 26.93
C PRO A 148 -7.15 32.65 28.44
N ASP A 149 -5.95 32.65 29.02
CA ASP A 149 -5.71 32.69 30.45
C ASP A 149 -6.15 34.04 31.02
N ASP A 150 -7.41 34.13 31.44
CA ASP A 150 -7.93 35.22 32.28
C ASP A 150 -7.78 34.84 33.75
N GLY A 151 -6.69 35.33 34.38
CA GLY A 151 -6.39 35.15 35.80
C GLY A 151 -5.92 36.44 36.46
N ASP A 152 -6.86 37.30 36.84
CA ASP A 152 -6.64 38.54 37.58
C ASP A 152 -6.34 38.28 39.08
N GLY A 153 -5.12 38.62 39.50
CA GLY A 153 -4.88 39.58 40.59
C GLY A 153 -4.98 39.18 42.09
N SER A 154 -3.81 39.19 42.74
CA SER A 154 -3.50 39.60 44.15
C SER A 154 -3.62 38.52 45.27
N VAL A 155 -2.70 38.32 46.26
CA VAL A 155 -1.67 39.13 46.97
C VAL A 155 -0.65 38.20 47.71
N PRO A 156 0.40 38.64 48.47
CA PRO A 156 1.78 38.11 48.34
C PRO A 156 2.47 37.58 49.64
N ALA A 157 3.74 37.14 49.46
CA ALA A 157 4.92 37.34 50.33
C ALA A 157 5.55 36.14 51.10
N ALA A 158 6.89 36.07 50.92
CA ALA A 158 7.95 35.40 51.70
C ALA A 158 8.14 33.87 51.48
N LEU A 159 9.32 33.27 51.23
CA LEU A 159 10.75 33.64 51.40
C LEU A 159 11.65 33.02 50.29
N GLU A 160 12.61 33.83 49.82
CA GLU A 160 14.05 33.59 49.51
C GLU A 160 14.57 32.31 48.78
N ARG A 161 14.88 32.47 47.47
CA ARG A 161 16.19 32.39 46.71
C ARG A 161 17.31 31.39 47.13
N PRO A 162 18.33 31.06 46.26
CA PRO A 162 18.52 31.32 44.81
C PRO A 162 19.13 30.15 43.98
N SER A 163 19.09 30.22 42.64
CA SER A 163 20.26 29.82 41.81
C SER A 163 20.16 30.39 40.39
N GLN A 164 21.13 31.24 40.06
CA GLN A 164 21.48 31.63 38.69
C GLN A 164 22.12 30.42 37.98
N ASP A 165 21.82 30.20 36.69
CA ASP A 165 22.81 30.30 35.61
C ASP A 165 22.39 29.67 34.28
N ALA A 166 22.77 30.40 33.22
CA ALA A 166 23.12 29.96 31.88
C ALA A 166 22.07 29.26 30.99
N LYS A 167 21.55 30.03 30.03
CA LYS A 167 21.06 29.56 28.72
C LYS A 167 22.13 28.70 28.03
N ALA A 168 21.91 27.38 27.98
CA ALA A 168 22.57 26.50 27.02
C ALA A 168 21.57 26.14 25.89
N PRO A 169 21.98 26.09 24.61
CA PRO A 169 21.08 25.76 23.52
C PRO A 169 20.69 24.28 23.63
N LYS A 170 19.38 24.00 23.60
CA LYS A 170 18.83 22.64 23.59
C LYS A 170 19.38 21.89 22.36
N ARG A 171 20.32 20.98 22.59
CA ARG A 171 20.82 20.06 21.56
C ARG A 171 19.69 19.13 21.14
N HIS A 172 19.49 19.04 19.83
CA HIS A 172 18.54 18.22 19.06
C HIS A 172 18.04 16.97 19.81
N GLN A 173 16.83 17.06 20.35
CA GLN A 173 16.09 15.95 20.97
C GLN A 173 15.16 15.36 19.91
N GLY A 174 15.70 14.46 19.09
CA GLY A 174 14.94 13.64 18.16
C GLY A 174 15.37 12.18 18.31
N ILE A 175 14.42 11.25 18.18
CA ILE A 175 14.73 9.83 18.11
C ILE A 175 15.21 9.54 16.69
N LEU A 176 16.48 9.18 16.54
CA LEU A 176 17.04 8.72 15.28
C LEU A 176 16.68 7.24 15.08
N LEU A 177 15.68 6.98 14.23
CA LEU A 177 15.38 5.64 13.75
C LEU A 177 16.38 5.30 12.64
N ILE A 178 17.42 4.54 12.99
CA ILE A 178 18.35 3.93 12.02
C ILE A 178 17.78 2.57 11.66
N ASP A 179 17.17 2.46 10.49
CA ASP A 179 16.80 1.16 9.94
C ASP A 179 18.06 0.52 9.32
N ALA A 180 18.66 -0.42 10.04
CA ALA A 180 19.84 -1.15 9.60
C ALA A 180 19.44 -2.55 9.11
N THR A 181 18.68 -2.60 8.03
CA THR A 181 18.47 -3.83 7.25
C THR A 181 18.91 -3.64 5.80
N CYS A 182 20.05 -2.98 5.58
CA CYS A 182 20.79 -3.13 4.34
C CYS A 182 21.55 -4.46 4.37
N VAL A 183 20.84 -5.56 4.12
CA VAL A 183 21.49 -6.77 3.61
C VAL A 183 21.80 -6.48 2.15
N PRO A 184 23.07 -6.51 1.69
CA PRO A 184 23.34 -6.50 0.26
C PRO A 184 22.58 -7.68 -0.33
N SER A 185 21.58 -7.40 -1.15
CA SER A 185 20.86 -8.44 -1.86
C SER A 185 21.82 -9.02 -2.90
N ASP A 186 22.59 -10.04 -2.51
CA ASP A 186 23.28 -10.97 -3.40
C ASP A 186 22.27 -11.87 -4.13
N ILE A 187 21.11 -11.32 -4.46
CA ILE A 187 20.04 -11.97 -5.18
C ILE A 187 20.16 -11.46 -6.61
N ARG A 188 20.81 -12.25 -7.48
CA ARG A 188 20.82 -11.96 -8.92
C ARG A 188 19.38 -12.04 -9.43
N TYR A 189 18.95 -11.04 -10.20
CA TYR A 189 17.59 -11.00 -10.75
C TYR A 189 17.32 -12.19 -11.69
N PRO A 190 16.09 -12.73 -11.77
CA PRO A 190 15.78 -13.92 -12.59
C PRO A 190 16.04 -13.76 -14.09
N THR A 191 16.14 -12.52 -14.58
CA THR A 191 16.44 -12.16 -15.98
C THR A 191 17.94 -12.01 -16.25
N ASP A 192 18.79 -12.24 -15.25
CA ASP A 192 20.22 -12.00 -15.37
C ASP A 192 20.89 -13.13 -16.17
N LEU A 193 21.25 -12.83 -17.43
CA LEU A 193 21.92 -13.76 -18.34
C LEU A 193 23.23 -14.32 -17.77
N SER A 194 23.84 -13.64 -16.77
CA SER A 194 25.02 -14.17 -16.08
C SER A 194 24.70 -15.42 -15.26
N LEU A 195 23.51 -15.52 -14.66
CA LEU A 195 23.10 -16.68 -13.85
C LEU A 195 22.96 -17.93 -14.72
N LEU A 196 22.37 -17.78 -15.91
CA LEU A 196 22.26 -18.87 -16.88
C LEU A 196 23.64 -19.35 -17.37
N ASN A 197 24.59 -18.42 -17.55
CA ASN A 197 25.96 -18.80 -17.92
C ASN A 197 26.69 -19.51 -16.77
N GLU A 198 26.55 -19.03 -15.54
CA GLU A 198 27.13 -19.65 -14.34
C GLU A 198 26.58 -21.07 -14.12
N ALA A 199 25.27 -21.26 -14.30
CA ALA A 199 24.64 -22.57 -14.24
C ALA A 199 25.17 -23.52 -15.33
N ARG A 200 25.36 -23.03 -16.57
CA ARG A 200 25.97 -23.80 -17.67
C ARG A 200 27.39 -24.23 -17.33
N GLU A 201 28.24 -23.32 -16.84
CA GLU A 201 29.62 -23.64 -16.49
C GLU A 201 29.71 -24.65 -15.36
N THR A 202 28.83 -24.53 -14.37
CA THR A 202 28.77 -25.45 -13.22
C THR A 202 28.33 -26.86 -13.65
N THR A 203 27.30 -26.96 -14.50
CA THR A 203 26.86 -28.26 -15.04
C THR A 203 27.92 -28.89 -15.94
N GLU A 204 28.64 -28.11 -16.73
CA GLU A 204 29.76 -28.62 -17.53
C GLU A 204 30.90 -29.21 -16.68
N LYS A 205 31.25 -28.56 -15.56
CA LYS A 205 32.24 -29.07 -14.59
C LYS A 205 31.76 -30.37 -13.95
N LEU A 206 30.48 -30.43 -13.58
CA LEU A 206 29.91 -31.62 -12.96
C LEU A 206 29.90 -32.82 -13.93
N ILE A 207 29.56 -32.59 -15.20
CA ILE A 207 29.66 -33.60 -16.26
C ILE A 207 31.12 -34.06 -16.44
N ASP A 208 32.10 -33.17 -16.35
CA ASP A 208 33.52 -33.54 -16.41
C ASP A 208 33.93 -34.47 -15.27
N GLU A 209 33.56 -34.13 -14.03
CA GLU A 209 33.89 -34.93 -12.85
C GLU A 209 33.18 -36.29 -12.87
N MET A 210 31.88 -36.32 -13.19
CA MET A 210 31.13 -37.56 -13.27
C MET A 210 31.62 -38.46 -14.40
N HIS A 211 31.94 -37.90 -15.56
CA HIS A 211 32.44 -38.69 -16.68
C HIS A 211 33.78 -39.38 -16.37
N LYS A 212 34.64 -38.81 -15.52
CA LYS A 212 35.85 -39.52 -15.06
C LYS A 212 35.52 -40.84 -14.37
N GLN A 213 34.41 -40.91 -13.65
CA GLN A 213 34.00 -42.09 -12.88
C GLN A 213 33.33 -43.16 -13.75
N VAL A 214 32.70 -42.78 -14.85
CA VAL A 214 31.95 -43.70 -15.74
C VAL A 214 32.61 -43.90 -17.11
N ARG A 215 33.85 -43.43 -17.27
CA ARG A 215 34.60 -43.47 -18.54
C ARG A 215 34.72 -44.89 -19.10
N ASP A 216 34.99 -45.85 -18.23
CA ASP A 216 35.24 -47.24 -18.64
C ASP A 216 33.97 -47.95 -19.13
N VAL A 217 32.79 -47.45 -18.75
CA VAL A 217 31.49 -48.02 -19.11
C VAL A 217 30.91 -47.36 -20.36
N PHE A 218 31.00 -46.03 -20.46
CA PHE A 218 30.35 -45.27 -21.54
C PHE A 218 31.30 -44.87 -22.69
N GLY A 219 32.61 -45.07 -22.52
CA GLY A 219 33.63 -44.94 -23.56
C GLY A 219 33.92 -43.50 -24.00
N HIS A 220 32.92 -42.78 -24.50
CA HIS A 220 33.06 -41.41 -24.98
C HIS A 220 32.14 -40.44 -24.24
N LYS A 221 32.67 -39.25 -24.02
CA LYS A 221 31.96 -38.18 -23.34
C LYS A 221 30.85 -37.62 -24.23
N PRO A 222 29.64 -37.35 -23.69
CA PRO A 222 28.61 -36.63 -24.42
C PRO A 222 29.10 -35.27 -24.95
N ARG A 223 28.69 -34.93 -26.17
CA ARG A 223 29.07 -33.69 -26.84
C ARG A 223 28.60 -32.48 -26.03
N THR A 224 29.51 -31.58 -25.68
CA THR A 224 29.19 -30.32 -24.99
C THR A 224 29.63 -29.13 -25.84
N ASN A 225 28.73 -28.16 -26.05
CA ASN A 225 29.02 -26.97 -26.86
C ASN A 225 29.54 -25.83 -25.96
N ARG A 226 30.84 -25.88 -25.63
CA ARG A 226 31.52 -24.92 -24.73
C ARG A 226 31.91 -23.61 -25.42
N ARG A 227 30.96 -22.98 -26.12
CA ARG A 227 31.22 -21.71 -26.81
C ARG A 227 31.26 -20.57 -25.79
N GLN A 228 32.27 -19.70 -25.88
CA GLN A 228 32.25 -18.44 -25.13
C GLN A 228 31.11 -17.57 -25.67
N ALA A 229 30.13 -17.29 -24.82
CA ALA A 229 28.99 -16.45 -25.18
C ALA A 229 29.30 -14.94 -25.05
N ARG A 230 30.43 -14.55 -24.44
CA ARG A 230 30.84 -13.15 -24.24
C ARG A 230 32.29 -12.94 -24.69
N ARG A 231 32.56 -11.83 -25.36
CA ARG A 231 33.88 -11.22 -25.53
C ARG A 231 34.03 -10.10 -24.51
#